data_AF-A0A843GJW8-F1
#
_entry.id   AF-A0A843GJW8-F1
#
_cell.length_a   1.000
_cell.length_b   1.000
_cell.length_c   1.000
_cell.angle_alpha   90.00
_cell.angle_beta   90.00
_cell.angle_gamma   90.00
#
_symmetry.space_group_name_H-M   'P 1'
#
loop_
_entity.id
_entity.type
_entity.pdbx_description
1 polymer ?
#
loop_
_entity_poly.entity_id
_entity_poly.type
_entity_poly.pdbx_seq_one_letter_code
_entity_poly.pdbx_strand_id
1 'polypeptide(L)'
;MEIINNIIETTINSFDFVYCLIVNILTYTVIKVIDELNGNKPISVWTKRIVLLICILFTGGLYYTIGKDSELLINSAILTPVSWSWIFKPLCIKFNIDYKQLKELD
;
A
#
# COMPACT_ATOMS: atom_id res chain seq x y z
N MET A 1 24.51 18.95 10.95
CA MET A 1 24.38 17.48 10.81
C MET A 1 23.42 16.93 11.85
N GLU A 2 23.53 17.34 13.12
CA GLU A 2 22.63 16.94 14.22
C GLU A 2 21.15 17.24 13.97
N ILE A 3 20.80 18.44 13.48
CA ILE A 3 19.40 18.80 13.13
C ILE A 3 18.83 17.84 12.06
N ILE A 4 19.64 17.50 11.05
CA ILE A 4 19.21 16.60 9.96
C ILE A 4 18.97 15.19 10.51
N ASN A 5 19.88 14.70 11.35
CA ASN A 5 19.73 13.38 11.98
C ASN A 5 18.47 13.32 12.86
N ASN A 6 18.22 14.36 13.67
CA ASN A 6 17.03 14.44 14.51
C ASN A 6 15.74 14.44 13.67
N ILE A 7 15.72 15.16 12.54
CA ILE A 7 14.58 15.15 11.60
C ILE A 7 14.37 13.74 11.04
N ILE A 8 15.44 13.06 10.61
CA ILE A 8 15.36 11.71 10.05
C ILE A 8 14.84 10.72 11.08
N GLU A 9 15.40 10.72 12.29
CA GLU A 9 14.97 9.83 13.37
C GLU A 9 13.51 10.07 13.77
N THR A 10 13.12 11.34 13.95
CA THR A 10 11.72 11.69 14.27
C THR A 10 10.77 11.24 13.17
N THR A 11 11.18 11.39 11.90
CA THR A 11 10.39 10.94 10.75
C THR A 11 10.25 9.42 10.77
N ILE A 12 11.35 8.68 10.90
CA ILE A 12 11.34 7.21 10.91
C ILE A 12 10.48 6.67 12.06
N ASN A 13 10.58 7.29 13.25
CA ASN A 13 9.81 6.87 14.42
C ASN A 13 8.32 7.23 14.35
N SER A 14 7.95 8.16 13.46
CA SER A 14 6.55 8.55 13.23
C SER A 14 5.77 7.56 12.36
N PHE A 15 6.46 6.63 11.68
CA PHE A 15 5.84 5.69 10.74
C PHE A 15 6.19 4.22 11.05
N ASP A 16 5.25 3.34 10.75
CA ASP A 16 5.43 1.89 10.72
C ASP A 16 5.59 1.42 9.26
N PHE A 17 6.85 1.27 8.85
CA PHE A 17 7.16 0.78 7.51
C PHE A 17 6.71 -0.67 7.29
N VAL A 18 6.65 -1.48 8.36
CA VAL A 18 6.21 -2.88 8.28
C VAL A 18 4.71 -2.93 7.98
N TYR A 19 3.93 -2.09 8.66
CA TYR A 19 2.52 -1.88 8.36
C TYR A 19 2.31 -1.52 6.89
N CYS A 20 3.01 -0.47 6.39
CA CYS A 20 2.92 -0.04 4.99
C CYS A 20 3.21 -1.18 4.01
N LEU A 21 4.24 -1.98 4.30
CA LEU A 21 4.63 -3.12 3.46
C LEU A 21 3.54 -4.19 3.44
N ILE A 22 3.00 -4.57 4.60
CA ILE A 22 1.93 -5.57 4.71
C ILE A 22 0.69 -5.12 3.94
N VAL A 23 0.27 -3.86 4.10
CA VAL A 23 -0.92 -3.36 3.40
C VAL A 23 -0.76 -3.42 1.88
N ASN A 24 0.40 -3.02 1.36
CA ASN A 24 0.65 -3.05 -0.08
C ASN A 24 0.68 -4.48 -0.64
N ILE A 25 1.34 -5.41 0.07
CA ILE A 25 1.38 -6.82 -0.33
C ILE A 25 -0.02 -7.43 -0.32
N LEU A 26 -0.80 -7.17 0.73
CA LEU A 26 -2.18 -7.63 0.85
C LEU A 26 -3.04 -7.07 -0.27
N THR A 27 -2.97 -5.74 -0.49
CA THR A 27 -3.71 -5.04 -1.55
C THR A 27 -3.40 -5.63 -2.92
N TYR A 28 -2.12 -5.81 -3.23
CA TYR A 28 -1.70 -6.41 -4.50
C TYR A 28 -2.23 -7.83 -4.67
N THR A 29 -2.14 -8.65 -3.61
CA THR A 29 -2.63 -10.04 -3.63
C THR A 29 -4.14 -10.08 -3.89
N VAL A 30 -4.91 -9.22 -3.21
CA VAL A 30 -6.37 -9.15 -3.41
C VAL A 30 -6.71 -8.68 -4.83
N ILE A 31 -6.03 -7.65 -5.35
CA ILE A 31 -6.23 -7.18 -6.73
C ILE A 31 -5.92 -8.30 -7.72
N LYS A 32 -4.84 -9.07 -7.51
CA LYS A 32 -4.46 -10.17 -8.39
C LYS A 32 -5.50 -11.29 -8.41
N VAL A 33 -6.03 -11.68 -7.25
CA VAL A 33 -7.12 -12.65 -7.16
C VAL A 33 -8.36 -12.14 -7.89
N ILE A 34 -8.72 -10.86 -7.70
CA ILE A 34 -9.84 -10.25 -8.44
C ILE A 34 -9.57 -10.28 -9.95
N ASP A 35 -8.34 -10.04 -10.40
CA ASP A 35 -7.98 -10.00 -11.83
C ASP A 35 -8.14 -11.36 -12.48
N GLU A 36 -7.70 -12.41 -11.78
CA GLU A 36 -7.86 -13.80 -12.21
C GLU A 36 -9.34 -14.21 -12.30
N LEU A 37 -10.17 -13.79 -11.32
CA LEU A 37 -11.61 -14.05 -11.32
C LEU A 37 -12.39 -13.24 -12.36
N ASN A 38 -11.93 -12.02 -12.69
CA ASN A 38 -12.58 -11.13 -13.66
C ASN A 38 -12.29 -11.53 -15.12
N GLY A 39 -11.49 -12.58 -15.32
CA GLY A 39 -11.19 -13.14 -16.63
C GLY A 39 -10.41 -12.16 -17.49
N ASN A 40 -10.94 -11.79 -18.66
CA ASN A 40 -10.27 -10.88 -19.60
C ASN A 40 -10.62 -9.40 -19.41
N LYS A 41 -11.47 -9.05 -18.43
CA LYS A 41 -11.84 -7.66 -18.19
C LYS A 41 -10.80 -7.01 -17.28
N PRO A 42 -10.10 -5.95 -17.75
CA PRO A 42 -9.12 -5.27 -16.93
C PRO A 42 -9.80 -4.56 -15.74
N ILE A 43 -9.12 -4.53 -14.60
CA ILE A 43 -9.68 -3.93 -13.38
C ILE A 43 -9.62 -2.40 -13.45
N SER A 44 -10.76 -1.76 -13.13
CA SER A 44 -10.85 -0.30 -13.04
C SER A 44 -9.95 0.31 -11.97
N VAL A 45 -9.47 1.53 -12.19
CA VAL A 45 -8.64 2.27 -11.22
C VAL A 45 -9.39 2.46 -9.89
N TRP A 46 -10.70 2.68 -9.92
CA TRP A 46 -11.53 2.84 -8.73
C TRP A 46 -11.61 1.58 -7.89
N THR A 47 -11.75 0.42 -8.54
CA THR A 47 -11.75 -0.88 -7.84
C THR A 47 -10.43 -1.07 -7.08
N LYS A 48 -9.29 -0.78 -7.69
CA LYS A 48 -7.97 -0.88 -7.03
C LYS A 48 -7.86 0.05 -5.81
N ARG A 49 -8.38 1.29 -5.93
CA ARG A 49 -8.40 2.27 -4.83
C ARG A 49 -9.31 1.84 -3.67
N ILE A 50 -10.48 1.28 -3.98
CA ILE A 50 -11.42 0.75 -2.97
C ILE A 50 -10.78 -0.44 -2.24
N VAL A 51 -10.13 -1.36 -2.97
CA VAL A 51 -9.43 -2.50 -2.35
C VAL A 51 -8.32 -2.02 -1.42
N LEU A 52 -7.52 -1.04 -1.83
CA LEU A 52 -6.49 -0.44 -0.98
C LEU A 52 -7.09 0.13 0.31
N LEU A 53 -8.18 0.90 0.22
CA LEU A 53 -8.85 1.50 1.37
C LEU A 53 -9.39 0.43 2.33
N ILE A 54 -10.00 -0.64 1.81
CA ILE A 54 -10.45 -1.77 2.62
C ILE A 54 -9.26 -2.45 3.31
N CYS A 55 -8.15 -2.66 2.61
CA CYS A 55 -6.96 -3.26 3.19
C CYS A 55 -6.38 -2.41 4.32
N ILE A 56 -6.29 -1.08 4.13
CA ILE A 56 -5.85 -0.14 5.18
C ILE A 56 -6.76 -0.24 6.41
N LEU A 57 -8.08 -0.21 6.24
CA LEU A 57 -9.01 -0.28 7.37
C LEU A 57 -8.93 -1.63 8.10
N PHE A 58 -8.79 -2.72 7.34
CA PHE A 58 -8.68 -4.07 7.88
C PHE A 58 -7.40 -4.25 8.70
N THR A 59 -6.23 -3.95 8.12
CA THR A 59 -4.95 -4.07 8.83
C THR A 59 -4.82 -3.06 9.96
N GLY A 60 -5.31 -1.84 9.76
CA GLY A 60 -5.31 -0.79 10.78
C GLY A 60 -6.14 -1.21 11.98
N GLY A 61 -7.33 -1.78 11.74
CA GLY A 61 -8.18 -2.36 12.79
C GLY A 61 -7.49 -3.50 13.54
N LEU A 62 -6.86 -4.44 12.84
CA LEU A 62 -6.11 -5.53 13.49
C LEU A 62 -4.97 -4.99 14.38
N TYR A 63 -4.18 -4.05 13.87
CA TYR A 63 -3.07 -3.47 14.64
C TYR A 63 -3.58 -2.70 15.86
N TYR A 64 -4.70 -1.99 15.72
CA TYR A 64 -5.35 -1.32 16.84
C TYR A 64 -5.78 -2.31 17.93
N THR A 65 -6.33 -3.48 17.56
CA THR A 65 -6.68 -4.53 18.55
C THR A 65 -5.48 -5.14 19.27
N ILE A 66 -4.29 -5.11 18.66
CA ILE A 66 -3.02 -5.56 19.26
C ILE A 66 -2.43 -4.47 20.18
N GLY A 67 -3.03 -3.28 20.24
CA GLY A 67 -2.61 -2.17 21.10
C GLY A 67 -1.54 -1.27 20.47
N LYS A 68 -1.38 -1.28 19.13
CA LYS A 68 -0.53 -0.30 18.44
C LYS A 68 -1.12 1.11 18.54
N ASP A 69 -0.22 2.08 18.67
CA ASP A 69 -0.57 3.50 18.73
C ASP A 69 -1.29 3.96 17.46
N SER A 70 -2.47 4.58 17.66
CA SER A 70 -3.30 5.11 16.60
C SER A 70 -2.62 6.22 15.79
N GLU A 71 -1.79 7.06 16.41
CA GLU A 71 -1.11 8.15 15.68
C GLU A 71 -0.15 7.59 14.63
N LEU A 72 0.64 6.60 15.05
CA LEU A 72 1.59 5.90 14.20
C LEU A 72 0.88 5.11 13.09
N LEU A 73 -0.28 4.52 13.37
CA LEU A 73 -1.10 3.84 12.34
C LEU A 73 -1.67 4.81 11.30
N ILE A 74 -2.17 5.97 11.73
CA ILE A 74 -2.72 7.00 10.82
C ILE A 74 -1.62 7.53 9.90
N ASN A 75 -0.47 7.88 10.45
CA ASN A 75 0.69 8.34 9.69
C ASN A 75 1.08 7.29 8.62
N SER A 76 1.13 6.03 9.02
CA SER A 76 1.49 4.91 8.12
C SER A 76 0.44 4.64 7.05
N ALA A 77 -0.85 4.80 7.38
CA ALA A 77 -1.94 4.69 6.41
C ALA A 77 -1.83 5.74 5.30
N ILE A 78 -1.42 6.97 5.64
CA ILE A 78 -1.18 8.05 4.66
C ILE A 78 0.06 7.73 3.79
N LEU A 79 1.10 7.13 4.37
CA LEU A 79 2.31 6.73 3.65
C LEU A 79 2.08 5.57 2.68
N THR A 80 1.12 4.69 2.97
CA THR A 80 0.84 3.49 2.18
C THR A 80 0.60 3.77 0.67
N PRO A 81 -0.33 4.65 0.24
CA PRO A 81 -0.53 4.95 -1.18
C PRO A 81 0.70 5.58 -1.85
N VAL A 82 1.49 6.35 -1.10
CA VAL A 82 2.75 6.93 -1.60
C VAL A 82 3.78 5.83 -1.84
N SER A 83 3.94 4.91 -0.88
CA SER A 83 4.85 3.77 -0.98
C SER A 83 4.47 2.82 -2.13
N TRP A 84 3.17 2.64 -2.42
CA TRP A 84 2.73 1.90 -3.60
C TRP A 84 3.29 2.50 -4.90
N SER A 85 3.15 3.81 -5.05
CA SER A 85 3.51 4.55 -6.27
C SER A 85 5.02 4.61 -6.49
N TRP A 86 5.80 4.75 -5.41
CA TRP A 86 7.25 4.93 -5.47
C TRP A 86 8.05 3.62 -5.41
N ILE A 87 7.58 2.61 -4.68
CA ILE A 87 8.36 1.40 -4.39
C ILE A 87 7.73 0.18 -5.06
N PHE A 88 6.47 -0.13 -4.74
CA PHE A 88 5.88 -1.38 -5.18
C PHE A 88 5.57 -1.42 -6.69
N LYS A 89 5.02 -0.33 -7.24
CA LYS A 89 4.76 -0.24 -8.69
C LYS A 89 6.02 -0.47 -9.54
N PRO A 90 7.16 0.21 -9.32
CA PRO A 90 8.36 -0.06 -10.11
C PRO A 90 8.93 -1.47 -9.89
N LEU A 91 8.78 -2.04 -8.68
CA LEU A 91 9.16 -3.43 -8.44
C LEU A 91 8.31 -4.41 -9.27
N CYS A 92 6.98 -4.28 -9.25
CA CYS A 92 6.08 -5.14 -10.02
C CYS A 92 6.38 -5.08 -11.54
N ILE A 93 6.65 -3.88 -12.06
CA ILE A 93 7.06 -3.68 -13.45
C ILE A 93 8.38 -4.41 -13.74
N LYS A 94 9.39 -4.28 -12.85
CA LYS A 94 10.71 -4.90 -13.03
C LYS A 94 10.65 -6.42 -13.02
N PHE A 95 9.77 -7.01 -12.21
CA PHE A 95 9.59 -8.47 -12.14
C PHE A 95 8.57 -9.02 -13.16
N ASN A 96 7.96 -8.16 -13.99
CA ASN A 96 6.92 -8.52 -14.95
C ASN A 96 5.73 -9.27 -14.31
N ILE A 97 5.41 -8.94 -13.06
CA ILE A 97 4.30 -9.52 -12.29
C ILE A 97 3.17 -8.49 -12.17
N ASP A 98 2.91 -7.71 -13.21
CA ASP A 98 1.82 -6.76 -13.17
C ASP A 98 0.47 -7.46 -13.46
N TYR A 99 -0.61 -6.94 -12.88
CA TYR A 99 -1.97 -7.39 -13.21
C TYR A 99 -2.37 -6.88 -14.60
N LYS A 100 -3.42 -7.44 -15.22
CA LYS A 100 -3.88 -6.99 -16.54
C LYS A 100 -4.13 -5.48 -16.52
N GLN A 101 -3.29 -4.74 -17.23
CA GLN A 101 -3.43 -3.30 -17.32
C GLN A 101 -4.65 -2.98 -18.19
N LEU A 102 -5.44 -2.00 -17.76
CA LEU A 102 -6.25 -1.25 -18.73
C LEU A 102 -5.24 -0.71 -19.75
N LYS A 103 -5.39 -1.05 -21.04
CA LYS A 103 -4.80 -0.22 -22.08
C LYS A 103 -5.46 1.14 -21.91
N GLU A 104 -4.77 2.08 -21.27
CA GLU A 104 -5.10 3.49 -21.44
C GLU A 104 -5.00 3.72 -22.95
N LEU A 105 -6.13 4.04 -23.58
CA LEU A 105 -6.12 4.59 -24.92
C LEU A 105 -5.40 5.93 -24.79
N ASP A 106 -4.16 5.97 -25.25
CA ASP A 106 -3.41 7.20 -25.51
C ASP A 106 -4.23 8.15 -26.40
#